data_AF-A0A8T3QFU7-F1
#
_entry.id   AF-A0A8T3QFU7-F1
#
_cell.length_a   1.000
_cell.length_b   1.000
_cell.length_c   1.000
_cell.angle_alpha   90.00
_cell.angle_beta   90.00
_cell.angle_gamma   90.00
#
_symmetry.space_group_name_H-M   'P 1'
#
loop_
_entity.id
_entity.type
_entity.pdbx_description
1 polymer ?
#
loop_
_entity_poly.entity_id
_entity_poly.type
_entity_poly.pdbx_seq_one_letter_code
_entity_poly.pdbx_strand_id
1 'polypeptide(L)'
;MNGDPPLTSSAAGGAGGRAARGGFGRLAAVVLGLGLVLAACGDARSTASPANPGPVTSSPAATGQSAPPAESGAGPEATDGGLIGGFIPVAVASRIVISDLGIDLPIVSSDLEPPPDNYGLCDVAQYLTTFSQPDDAGATYLYAHSQAGMFLPLYEASTRSDGAELIGDRVEVYTSDGVRHTYEVFEVRPGSTDFSLAEELAPDERRLVLQTSESPAGGTTNLVVAARPVGQESVELAEANPEPHPRQCRPGATPEPTEPPVLPSAPVATRIVVGRLGIDLPVVSGDLILEGNTPGYPLCDVAQYLARYRQPAEAGTTYLYAHARTDMFLPLLEASKKPNQGDLVGTTIEVYTEDAMRYTYEIFEIQPDSTDFSLADIVPADEQRLILQTSIGPKGTVPKLVLAARLVATDPADPSVVAPEARPRVCA
;
A
#
# COMPACT_ATOMS: atom_id res chain seq x y z
N MET A 1 53.00 -31.94 7.87
CA MET A 1 53.91 -32.16 6.72
C MET A 1 53.22 -31.56 5.52
N ASN A 2 53.70 -30.38 5.14
CA ASN A 2 53.20 -29.55 4.06
C ASN A 2 53.62 -30.14 2.71
N GLY A 3 52.74 -30.09 1.73
CA GLY A 3 53.03 -30.50 0.36
C GLY A 3 52.47 -29.48 -0.62
N ASP A 4 53.32 -28.53 -1.02
CA ASP A 4 53.19 -27.79 -2.27
C ASP A 4 54.11 -28.44 -3.32
N PRO A 5 53.66 -28.60 -4.57
CA PRO A 5 54.51 -28.70 -5.74
C PRO A 5 54.36 -27.49 -6.69
N PRO A 6 55.27 -27.32 -7.67
CA PRO A 6 55.91 -26.04 -7.92
C PRO A 6 55.37 -25.23 -9.11
N LEU A 7 55.70 -23.94 -9.05
CA LEU A 7 55.62 -22.93 -10.10
C LEU A 7 56.52 -23.28 -11.30
N THR A 8 55.95 -23.26 -12.51
CA THR A 8 56.70 -23.19 -13.77
C THR A 8 56.69 -21.77 -14.32
N SER A 9 57.87 -21.23 -14.55
CA SER A 9 58.08 -20.06 -15.41
C SER A 9 58.36 -20.52 -16.84
N SER A 10 57.87 -19.77 -17.83
CA SER A 10 58.63 -19.56 -19.06
C SER A 10 58.20 -18.24 -19.71
N ALA A 11 59.21 -17.52 -20.17
CA ALA A 11 59.21 -16.15 -20.62
C ALA A 11 59.16 -16.05 -22.17
N ALA A 12 59.36 -14.81 -22.63
CA ALA A 12 59.51 -14.30 -24.00
C ALA A 12 58.18 -13.99 -24.71
N GLY A 13 57.94 -12.81 -25.26
CA GLY A 13 58.80 -11.66 -25.55
C GLY A 13 58.18 -10.91 -26.73
N GLY A 14 58.23 -9.58 -26.76
CA GLY A 14 57.71 -8.83 -27.91
C GLY A 14 57.56 -7.34 -27.65
N ALA A 15 58.63 -6.61 -27.90
CA ALA A 15 58.70 -5.16 -27.87
C ALA A 15 58.06 -4.52 -29.11
N GLY A 16 57.60 -3.27 -28.96
CA GLY A 16 57.63 -2.29 -30.06
C GLY A 16 56.36 -1.47 -30.23
N GLY A 17 56.45 -0.14 -30.03
CA GLY A 17 55.46 0.79 -30.57
C GLY A 17 55.34 2.11 -29.81
N ARG A 18 56.14 3.11 -30.19
CA ARG A 18 56.17 4.47 -29.64
C ARG A 18 55.01 5.35 -30.15
N ALA A 19 54.53 6.21 -29.24
CA ALA A 19 54.31 7.67 -29.35
C ALA A 19 53.58 8.31 -30.55
N ALA A 20 52.54 9.10 -30.25
CA ALA A 20 52.38 10.55 -30.55
C ALA A 20 50.98 11.00 -30.05
N ARG A 21 50.85 11.93 -29.10
CA ARG A 21 50.85 13.42 -29.23
C ARG A 21 49.74 14.00 -30.11
N GLY A 22 48.95 14.90 -29.50
CA GLY A 22 48.13 15.94 -30.14
C GLY A 22 46.64 15.60 -30.16
N GLY A 23 45.70 16.46 -29.75
CA GLY A 23 45.81 17.88 -29.48
C GLY A 23 44.48 18.45 -28.98
N PHE A 24 44.57 19.70 -28.57
CA PHE A 24 43.53 20.60 -28.10
C PHE A 24 42.27 20.63 -28.97
N GLY A 25 41.11 20.76 -28.31
CA GLY A 25 39.84 21.09 -28.95
C GLY A 25 38.82 21.62 -27.95
N ARG A 26 39.09 22.82 -27.40
CA ARG A 26 38.06 23.65 -26.76
C ARG A 26 37.12 24.16 -27.86
N LEU A 27 35.83 23.97 -27.70
CA LEU A 27 34.81 24.77 -28.38
C LEU A 27 33.75 25.15 -27.33
N ALA A 28 33.88 26.38 -26.87
CA ALA A 28 32.80 27.14 -26.25
C ALA A 28 32.00 27.77 -27.39
N ALA A 29 30.67 27.64 -27.35
CA ALA A 29 29.78 28.54 -28.08
C ALA A 29 28.54 28.79 -27.21
N VAL A 30 28.50 30.03 -26.73
CA VAL A 30 27.38 30.74 -26.13
C VAL A 30 26.32 31.00 -27.21
N VAL A 31 25.05 30.73 -26.93
CA VAL A 31 23.94 31.46 -27.55
C VAL A 31 22.93 31.85 -26.47
N LEU A 32 22.79 33.16 -26.32
CA LEU A 32 21.74 33.86 -25.59
C LEU A 32 20.36 33.57 -26.19
N GLY A 33 19.36 33.42 -25.32
CA GLY A 33 17.94 33.40 -25.69
C GLY A 33 17.08 33.97 -24.57
N LEU A 34 17.21 35.29 -24.35
CA LEU A 34 16.35 36.10 -23.49
C LEU A 34 14.96 36.20 -24.16
N GLY A 35 13.91 35.71 -23.50
CA GLY A 35 12.54 35.74 -24.01
C GLY A 35 11.55 36.12 -22.90
N LEU A 36 11.69 37.35 -22.41
CA LEU A 36 10.76 38.00 -21.50
C LEU A 36 9.51 38.41 -22.28
N VAL A 37 8.35 37.81 -22.01
CA VAL A 37 7.04 38.32 -22.44
C VAL A 37 6.26 38.73 -21.21
N LEU A 38 6.31 40.02 -20.88
CA LEU A 38 5.28 40.69 -20.09
C LEU A 38 4.04 40.86 -20.96
N ALA A 39 2.90 40.32 -20.52
CA ALA A 39 1.59 40.77 -20.95
C ALA A 39 0.81 41.23 -19.71
N ALA A 40 0.38 42.48 -19.79
CA ALA A 40 -0.15 43.29 -18.71
C ALA A 40 -1.65 43.08 -18.45
N CYS A 41 -2.01 43.32 -17.20
CA CYS A 41 -3.19 44.02 -16.67
C CYS A 41 -4.54 43.86 -17.37
N GLY A 42 -5.50 43.28 -16.61
CA GLY A 42 -6.93 43.46 -16.80
C GLY A 42 -7.64 43.46 -15.45
N ASP A 43 -7.61 44.62 -14.76
CA ASP A 43 -8.44 44.95 -13.60
C ASP A 43 -9.92 45.04 -14.02
N ALA A 44 -10.79 44.25 -13.40
CA ALA A 44 -12.21 44.52 -13.36
C ALA A 44 -12.68 44.52 -11.91
N ARG A 45 -12.57 45.69 -11.28
CA ARG A 45 -13.24 46.04 -10.03
C ARG A 45 -14.75 45.95 -10.23
N SER A 46 -15.43 45.12 -9.45
CA SER A 46 -16.86 45.27 -9.20
C SER A 46 -17.06 45.62 -7.73
N THR A 47 -17.19 46.92 -7.50
CA THR A 47 -17.60 47.52 -6.23
C THR A 47 -19.12 47.50 -6.13
N ALA A 48 -19.67 46.78 -5.15
CA ALA A 48 -20.99 47.07 -4.63
C ALA A 48 -21.13 46.55 -3.18
N SER A 49 -20.92 47.45 -2.23
CA SER A 49 -21.61 47.43 -0.93
C SER A 49 -22.14 48.84 -0.72
N PRO A 50 -23.36 49.02 -0.21
CA PRO A 50 -23.40 49.44 1.18
C PRO A 50 -24.62 48.96 1.99
N ALA A 51 -24.48 49.23 3.30
CA ALA A 51 -25.50 49.58 4.28
C ALA A 51 -25.92 48.48 5.27
N ASN A 52 -25.16 48.45 6.37
CA ASN A 52 -25.59 48.09 7.71
C ASN A 52 -26.46 49.22 8.30
N PRO A 53 -27.48 48.91 9.12
CA PRO A 53 -27.55 49.59 10.41
C PRO A 53 -27.96 48.65 11.56
N GLY A 54 -27.06 48.54 12.53
CA GLY A 54 -27.35 48.86 13.93
C GLY A 54 -27.93 47.77 14.85
N PRO A 55 -27.64 47.86 16.18
CA PRO A 55 -27.71 46.73 17.09
C PRO A 55 -29.01 46.68 17.89
N VAL A 56 -29.40 45.49 18.32
CA VAL A 56 -30.35 45.29 19.42
C VAL A 56 -29.76 44.35 20.47
N THR A 57 -29.39 44.96 21.59
CA THR A 57 -29.18 44.35 22.89
C THR A 57 -30.52 43.93 23.49
N SER A 58 -30.64 42.71 24.01
CA SER A 58 -31.18 42.43 25.36
C SER A 58 -31.05 40.95 25.74
N SER A 59 -30.31 40.71 26.82
CA SER A 59 -30.42 39.54 27.69
C SER A 59 -31.60 39.76 28.66
N PRO A 60 -32.25 38.71 29.20
CA PRO A 60 -31.92 38.41 30.59
C PRO A 60 -31.93 36.91 30.96
N ALA A 61 -31.33 36.68 32.12
CA ALA A 61 -31.09 35.45 32.84
C ALA A 61 -32.35 34.72 33.36
N ALA A 62 -32.20 33.41 33.62
CA ALA A 62 -32.95 32.69 34.63
C ALA A 62 -32.03 31.68 35.36
N THR A 63 -31.77 31.98 36.64
CA THR A 63 -31.54 31.06 37.77
C THR A 63 -32.45 29.83 37.70
N GLY A 64 -32.09 28.60 38.05
CA GLY A 64 -31.22 28.10 39.10
C GLY A 64 -32.03 27.10 39.94
N GLN A 65 -31.56 25.87 40.12
CA GLN A 65 -31.93 25.03 41.27
C GLN A 65 -30.96 23.85 41.43
N SER A 66 -30.53 23.66 42.66
CA SER A 66 -29.55 22.69 43.14
C SER A 66 -30.15 21.84 44.26
N ALA A 67 -29.53 20.66 44.44
CA ALA A 67 -29.42 19.81 45.64
C ALA A 67 -30.52 18.76 45.90
N PRO A 68 -30.26 17.71 46.74
CA PRO A 68 -29.00 17.24 47.37
C PRO A 68 -28.72 15.71 47.20
N PRO A 69 -27.62 15.17 47.82
CA PRO A 69 -27.06 13.84 47.57
C PRO A 69 -27.37 12.78 48.67
N ALA A 70 -27.16 11.51 48.33
CA ALA A 70 -26.95 10.34 49.22
C ALA A 70 -26.53 9.14 48.32
N GLU A 71 -25.71 8.16 48.68
CA GLU A 71 -24.98 7.82 49.89
C GLU A 71 -23.91 6.78 49.50
N SER A 72 -22.83 6.76 50.28
CA SER A 72 -21.75 5.78 50.24
C SER A 72 -22.23 4.40 50.70
N GLY A 73 -21.78 3.33 50.05
CA GLY A 73 -22.01 1.96 50.53
C GLY A 73 -21.14 0.90 49.84
N ALA A 74 -20.10 0.48 50.57
CA ALA A 74 -19.45 -0.84 50.60
C ALA A 74 -18.98 -1.49 49.29
N GLY A 75 -17.66 -1.70 49.19
CA GLY A 75 -17.06 -2.61 48.23
C GLY A 75 -17.25 -4.09 48.59
N PRO A 76 -16.77 -4.97 47.71
CA PRO A 76 -16.13 -6.20 48.14
C PRO A 76 -14.70 -6.32 47.60
N GLU A 77 -13.89 -6.99 48.41
CA GLU A 77 -12.56 -7.51 48.09
C GLU A 77 -12.53 -8.19 46.71
N ALA A 78 -11.63 -7.75 45.83
CA ALA A 78 -11.24 -8.53 44.67
C ALA A 78 -10.22 -9.58 45.12
N THR A 79 -10.72 -10.80 45.27
CA THR A 79 -9.96 -12.03 45.36
C THR A 79 -9.00 -12.18 44.18
N ASP A 80 -7.75 -12.48 44.54
CA ASP A 80 -6.72 -13.09 43.72
C ASP A 80 -7.26 -14.35 43.02
N GLY A 81 -7.09 -14.46 41.69
CA GLY A 81 -7.60 -15.60 40.95
C GLY A 81 -7.49 -15.49 39.42
N GLY A 82 -6.43 -16.09 38.87
CA GLY A 82 -6.50 -16.71 37.54
C GLY A 82 -5.68 -16.05 36.44
N LEU A 83 -4.46 -16.55 36.26
CA LEU A 83 -3.72 -16.46 35.01
C LEU A 83 -4.48 -17.24 33.92
N ILE A 84 -5.44 -16.60 33.27
CA ILE A 84 -5.97 -17.03 31.98
C ILE A 84 -5.21 -16.23 30.94
N GLY A 85 -4.45 -16.91 30.08
CA GLY A 85 -3.76 -16.31 28.94
C GLY A 85 -4.78 -15.72 27.97
N GLY A 86 -5.19 -14.49 28.24
CA GLY A 86 -6.00 -13.69 27.34
C GLY A 86 -5.14 -13.28 26.16
N PHE A 87 -5.59 -13.61 24.95
CA PHE A 87 -5.16 -12.90 23.76
C PHE A 87 -5.38 -11.41 24.03
N ILE A 88 -4.29 -10.65 24.19
CA ILE A 88 -4.38 -9.20 24.16
C ILE A 88 -4.72 -8.87 22.70
N PRO A 89 -5.89 -8.30 22.41
CA PRO A 89 -6.20 -7.87 21.04
C PRO A 89 -5.09 -6.94 20.58
N VAL A 90 -4.55 -7.21 19.39
CA VAL A 90 -3.49 -6.37 18.81
C VAL A 90 -4.08 -4.97 18.62
N ALA A 91 -3.45 -3.97 19.23
CA ALA A 91 -3.82 -2.57 19.07
C ALA A 91 -3.63 -2.19 17.59
N VAL A 92 -4.69 -1.70 16.95
CA VAL A 92 -4.65 -1.26 15.55
C VAL A 92 -5.08 0.20 15.47
N ALA A 93 -4.51 0.95 14.53
CA ALA A 93 -4.89 2.34 14.29
C ALA A 93 -6.40 2.45 13.97
N SER A 94 -7.11 3.32 14.67
CA SER A 94 -8.59 3.42 14.66
C SER A 94 -9.11 4.83 14.36
N ARG A 95 -8.31 5.88 14.56
CA ARG A 95 -8.66 7.28 14.23
C ARG A 95 -7.40 8.11 14.00
N ILE A 96 -7.46 9.08 13.09
CA ILE A 96 -6.43 10.10 12.89
C ILE A 96 -7.02 11.49 13.08
N VAL A 97 -6.28 12.35 13.78
CA VAL A 97 -6.62 13.76 13.96
C VAL A 97 -5.42 14.64 13.62
N ILE A 98 -5.65 15.67 12.79
CA ILE A 98 -4.72 16.77 12.53
C ILE A 98 -5.50 18.06 12.76
N SER A 99 -5.53 18.49 14.03
CA SER A 99 -6.41 19.56 14.51
C SER A 99 -6.22 20.88 13.73
N ASP A 100 -4.97 21.25 13.43
CA ASP A 100 -4.66 22.50 12.72
C ASP A 100 -5.15 22.50 11.26
N LEU A 101 -5.42 21.32 10.70
CA LEU A 101 -5.96 21.14 9.36
C LEU A 101 -7.46 20.78 9.36
N GLY A 102 -8.07 20.64 10.52
CA GLY A 102 -9.46 20.20 10.65
C GLY A 102 -9.71 18.78 10.14
N ILE A 103 -8.69 17.93 10.17
CA ILE A 103 -8.80 16.52 9.78
C ILE A 103 -9.11 15.70 11.03
N ASP A 104 -10.18 14.92 10.97
CA ASP A 104 -10.60 13.99 12.02
C ASP A 104 -11.34 12.84 11.34
N LEU A 105 -10.65 11.70 11.19
CA LEU A 105 -11.15 10.56 10.41
C LEU A 105 -11.05 9.27 11.21
N PRO A 106 -12.08 8.41 11.19
CA PRO A 106 -11.91 7.01 11.56
C PRO A 106 -10.91 6.35 10.60
N ILE A 107 -10.13 5.39 11.11
CA ILE A 107 -9.20 4.59 10.33
C ILE A 107 -9.78 3.19 10.16
N VAL A 108 -9.73 2.67 8.94
CA VAL A 108 -10.08 1.27 8.62
C VAL A 108 -8.92 0.55 7.92
N SER A 109 -9.00 -0.76 7.82
CA SER A 109 -8.03 -1.54 7.03
C SER A 109 -8.18 -1.24 5.54
N SER A 110 -7.06 -1.13 4.82
CA SER A 110 -7.04 -1.13 3.35
C SER A 110 -7.71 -2.36 2.73
N ASP A 111 -7.79 -3.45 3.49
CA ASP A 111 -8.40 -4.71 3.03
C ASP A 111 -9.94 -4.60 2.93
N LEU A 112 -10.55 -3.47 3.34
CA LEU A 112 -11.98 -3.20 3.18
C LEU A 112 -12.36 -2.63 1.81
N GLU A 113 -11.40 -2.32 0.92
CA GLU A 113 -11.71 -1.76 -0.41
C GLU A 113 -12.44 -2.80 -1.28
N PRO A 114 -13.72 -2.58 -1.64
CA PRO A 114 -14.46 -3.54 -2.46
C PRO A 114 -13.94 -3.52 -3.92
N PRO A 115 -13.71 -4.69 -4.54
CA PRO A 115 -13.48 -4.77 -5.99
C PRO A 115 -14.66 -4.19 -6.79
N PRO A 116 -14.47 -3.73 -8.04
CA PRO A 116 -13.26 -3.82 -8.86
C PRO A 116 -12.41 -2.53 -8.94
N ASP A 117 -12.86 -1.44 -8.33
CA ASP A 117 -12.36 -0.11 -8.71
C ASP A 117 -11.07 0.32 -8.00
N ASN A 118 -10.64 -0.39 -6.93
CA ASN A 118 -9.49 -0.04 -6.07
C ASN A 118 -9.40 1.48 -5.77
N TYR A 119 -10.57 2.12 -5.78
CA TYR A 119 -10.71 3.54 -5.57
C TYR A 119 -11.03 3.66 -4.10
N GLY A 120 -10.05 4.11 -3.33
CA GLY A 120 -10.10 4.05 -1.87
C GLY A 120 -11.37 4.61 -1.24
N LEU A 121 -11.64 4.22 0.00
CA LEU A 121 -12.85 4.58 0.71
C LEU A 121 -12.88 6.08 1.04
N CYS A 122 -14.07 6.66 0.98
CA CYS A 122 -14.38 8.01 1.44
C CYS A 122 -14.81 7.99 2.90
N ASP A 123 -14.70 9.16 3.54
CA ASP A 123 -15.13 9.41 4.92
C ASP A 123 -14.35 8.61 5.99
N VAL A 124 -13.24 8.00 5.58
CA VAL A 124 -12.30 7.25 6.43
C VAL A 124 -10.87 7.50 5.95
N ALA A 125 -9.89 7.34 6.84
CA ALA A 125 -8.52 7.03 6.45
C ALA A 125 -8.33 5.51 6.42
N GLN A 126 -7.31 5.03 5.73
CA GLN A 126 -7.02 3.61 5.59
C GLN A 126 -5.58 3.33 5.99
N TYR A 127 -5.33 2.25 6.74
CA TYR A 127 -3.98 1.77 7.00
C TYR A 127 -3.60 0.64 6.06
N LEU A 128 -2.38 0.67 5.54
CA LEU A 128 -1.85 -0.43 4.72
C LEU A 128 -1.37 -1.57 5.61
N THR A 129 -1.97 -2.75 5.44
CA THR A 129 -1.74 -3.94 6.28
C THR A 129 -0.34 -4.55 6.17
N THR A 130 0.42 -4.19 5.12
CA THR A 130 1.83 -4.58 4.96
C THR A 130 2.77 -3.83 5.91
N PHE A 131 2.33 -2.71 6.48
CA PHE A 131 3.12 -1.85 7.37
C PHE A 131 2.73 -2.06 8.85
N SER A 132 3.54 -1.50 9.75
CA SER A 132 3.45 -1.72 11.21
C SER A 132 2.34 -0.89 11.88
N GLN A 133 1.86 -1.31 13.05
CA GLN A 133 0.93 -0.51 13.87
C GLN A 133 1.68 0.50 14.76
N PRO A 134 0.99 1.50 15.35
CA PRO A 134 1.64 2.59 16.09
C PRO A 134 2.61 2.17 17.21
N ASP A 135 2.37 1.05 17.88
CA ASP A 135 3.23 0.50 18.94
C ASP A 135 4.37 -0.38 18.44
N ASP A 136 4.28 -0.86 17.20
CA ASP A 136 5.27 -1.75 16.61
C ASP A 136 6.48 -0.98 16.08
N ALA A 137 7.64 -1.62 16.01
CA ALA A 137 8.77 -1.11 15.24
C ALA A 137 8.41 -1.08 13.74
N GLY A 138 8.77 0.01 13.06
CA GLY A 138 8.48 0.24 11.65
C GLY A 138 7.65 1.50 11.39
N ALA A 139 7.14 1.63 10.17
CA ALA A 139 6.24 2.70 9.80
C ALA A 139 4.78 2.26 9.98
N THR A 140 3.94 3.13 10.54
CA THR A 140 2.49 3.09 10.33
C THR A 140 2.16 3.92 9.11
N TYR A 141 1.52 3.30 8.12
CA TYR A 141 1.22 3.93 6.84
C TYR A 141 -0.28 4.15 6.70
N LEU A 142 -0.70 5.42 6.74
CA LEU A 142 -2.08 5.84 6.58
C LEU A 142 -2.27 6.59 5.27
N TYR A 143 -3.34 6.32 4.56
CA TYR A 143 -3.69 7.05 3.35
C TYR A 143 -5.17 7.41 3.30
N ALA A 144 -5.46 8.52 2.63
CA ALA A 144 -6.81 8.97 2.34
C ALA A 144 -6.79 9.80 1.06
N HIS A 145 -7.92 9.93 0.36
CA HIS A 145 -8.00 10.76 -0.85
C HIS A 145 -7.82 12.25 -0.55
N SER A 146 -7.34 13.01 -1.55
CA SER A 146 -7.37 14.48 -1.53
C SER A 146 -8.75 15.02 -1.88
N GLN A 147 -9.75 14.62 -1.08
CA GLN A 147 -11.12 15.10 -1.18
C GLN A 147 -11.52 15.90 0.05
N ALA A 148 -12.55 16.74 -0.10
CA ALA A 148 -13.13 17.50 0.99
C ALA A 148 -13.61 16.53 2.09
N GLY A 149 -13.31 16.86 3.35
CA GLY A 149 -13.55 15.98 4.49
C GLY A 149 -12.51 14.89 4.69
N MET A 150 -11.48 14.80 3.84
CA MET A 150 -10.40 13.82 3.93
C MET A 150 -9.02 14.50 4.02
N PHE A 151 -8.00 14.02 3.29
CA PHE A 151 -6.65 14.59 3.32
C PHE A 151 -6.46 15.76 2.33
N LEU A 152 -7.52 16.30 1.72
CA LEU A 152 -7.41 17.53 0.92
C LEU A 152 -6.75 18.68 1.69
N PRO A 153 -7.11 18.99 2.95
CA PRO A 153 -6.44 20.07 3.69
C PRO A 153 -4.94 19.82 3.91
N LEU A 154 -4.52 18.55 4.01
CA LEU A 154 -3.10 18.17 4.08
C LEU A 154 -2.37 18.50 2.77
N TYR A 155 -2.98 18.17 1.63
CA TYR A 155 -2.46 18.55 0.33
C TYR A 155 -2.43 20.06 0.11
N GLU A 156 -3.53 20.77 0.42
CA GLU A 156 -3.57 22.24 0.29
C GLU A 156 -2.50 22.90 1.17
N ALA A 157 -2.29 22.40 2.39
CA ALA A 157 -1.24 22.86 3.27
C ALA A 157 0.17 22.57 2.71
N SER A 158 0.39 21.42 2.07
CA SER A 158 1.70 21.11 1.48
C SER A 158 2.04 22.00 0.28
N THR A 159 1.04 22.52 -0.44
CA THR A 159 1.29 23.47 -1.54
C THR A 159 1.66 24.87 -1.04
N ARG A 160 1.39 25.19 0.22
CA ARG A 160 1.82 26.44 0.85
C ARG A 160 3.25 26.32 1.31
N SER A 161 4.08 27.29 0.90
CA SER A 161 5.48 27.36 1.31
C SER A 161 6.25 26.05 1.08
N ASP A 162 5.89 25.29 0.02
CA ASP A 162 6.50 24.00 -0.34
C ASP A 162 6.51 22.98 0.83
N GLY A 163 5.42 22.95 1.60
CA GLY A 163 5.24 22.05 2.74
C GLY A 163 6.01 22.43 4.00
N ALA A 164 6.82 23.50 3.96
CA ALA A 164 7.59 23.95 5.11
C ALA A 164 6.70 24.33 6.31
N GLU A 165 5.46 24.76 6.06
CA GLU A 165 4.49 25.11 7.11
C GLU A 165 3.95 23.90 7.86
N LEU A 166 4.00 22.69 7.27
CA LEU A 166 3.58 21.46 7.93
C LEU A 166 4.66 20.90 8.87
N ILE A 167 5.92 21.35 8.74
CA ILE A 167 7.01 20.84 9.57
C ILE A 167 6.82 21.30 11.01
N GLY A 168 6.76 20.35 11.94
CA GLY A 168 6.48 20.59 13.35
C GLY A 168 5.01 20.42 13.74
N ASP A 169 4.10 20.29 12.77
CA ASP A 169 2.68 20.06 13.05
C ASP A 169 2.45 18.73 13.76
N ARG A 170 1.41 18.71 14.60
CA ARG A 170 1.04 17.54 15.40
C ARG A 170 0.02 16.69 14.66
N VAL A 171 0.29 15.39 14.63
CA VAL A 171 -0.65 14.38 14.16
C VAL A 171 -0.93 13.43 15.30
N GLU A 172 -2.20 13.20 15.59
CA GLU A 172 -2.64 12.24 16.59
C GLU A 172 -3.20 11.00 15.90
N VAL A 173 -2.74 9.82 16.30
CA VAL A 173 -3.30 8.54 15.86
C VAL A 173 -3.77 7.79 17.09
N TYR A 174 -5.02 7.36 17.08
CA TYR A 174 -5.62 6.58 18.14
C TYR A 174 -5.58 5.11 17.76
N THR A 175 -5.46 4.23 18.74
CA THR A 175 -5.52 2.78 18.57
C THR A 175 -6.75 2.18 19.24
N SER A 176 -7.14 1.00 18.76
CA SER A 176 -8.36 0.31 19.16
C SER A 176 -8.44 -0.04 20.66
N ASP A 177 -7.30 -0.12 21.32
CA ASP A 177 -7.16 -0.37 22.76
C ASP A 177 -7.19 0.90 23.62
N GLY A 178 -7.45 2.07 23.03
CA GLY A 178 -7.63 3.33 23.77
C GLY A 178 -6.31 4.05 24.06
N VAL A 179 -5.34 3.96 23.17
CA VAL A 179 -4.11 4.76 23.25
C VAL A 179 -4.14 5.84 22.18
N ARG A 180 -3.78 7.07 22.56
CA ARG A 180 -3.50 8.18 21.66
C ARG A 180 -2.00 8.31 21.50
N HIS A 181 -1.51 8.20 20.28
CA HIS A 181 -0.13 8.46 19.88
C HIS A 181 -0.03 9.84 19.26
N THR A 182 0.91 10.65 19.73
CA THR A 182 1.21 11.97 19.16
C THR A 182 2.49 11.89 18.35
N TYR A 183 2.43 12.38 17.13
CA TYR A 183 3.55 12.49 16.20
C TYR A 183 3.83 13.96 15.85
N GLU A 184 5.05 14.22 15.40
CA GLU A 184 5.50 15.50 14.87
C GLU A 184 5.96 15.33 13.43
N VAL A 185 5.38 16.09 12.51
CA VAL A 185 5.81 16.09 11.11
C VAL A 185 7.25 16.60 11.01
N PHE A 186 8.11 15.86 10.33
CA PHE A 186 9.51 16.26 10.11
C PHE A 186 9.92 16.26 8.63
N GLU A 187 9.13 15.65 7.76
CA GLU A 187 9.39 15.64 6.31
C GLU A 187 8.08 15.65 5.52
N VAL A 188 8.07 16.43 4.45
CA VAL A 188 6.98 16.53 3.48
C VAL A 188 7.58 16.33 2.09
N ARG A 189 7.06 15.38 1.33
CA ARG A 189 7.56 14.99 0.01
C ARG A 189 6.42 14.99 -1.01
N PRO A 190 6.20 16.10 -1.72
CA PRO A 190 5.33 16.09 -2.90
C PRO A 190 6.00 15.29 -4.04
N GLY A 191 5.19 14.84 -5.00
CA GLY A 191 5.67 14.17 -6.20
C GLY A 191 6.19 12.74 -5.98
N SER A 192 5.91 12.12 -4.82
CA SER A 192 6.44 10.80 -4.49
C SER A 192 5.77 9.70 -5.29
N THR A 193 6.55 8.70 -5.68
CA THR A 193 6.11 7.54 -6.47
C THR A 193 6.50 6.20 -5.82
N ASP A 194 6.98 6.23 -4.57
CA ASP A 194 7.54 5.07 -3.88
C ASP A 194 7.22 5.07 -2.38
N PHE A 195 7.59 3.99 -1.70
CA PHE A 195 7.40 3.78 -0.27
C PHE A 195 8.67 4.02 0.56
N SER A 196 9.70 4.67 0.00
CA SER A 196 11.02 4.80 0.67
C SER A 196 10.93 5.42 2.06
N LEU A 197 10.01 6.37 2.29
CA LEU A 197 9.79 6.97 3.60
C LEU A 197 9.25 6.00 4.67
N ALA A 198 8.63 4.91 4.25
CA ALA A 198 8.08 3.88 5.12
C ALA A 198 8.99 2.65 5.23
N GLU A 199 9.79 2.37 4.21
CA GLU A 199 10.64 1.16 4.13
C GLU A 199 12.07 1.39 4.62
N GLU A 200 12.63 2.59 4.43
CA GLU A 200 14.01 2.90 4.77
C GLU A 200 14.12 3.44 6.21
N LEU A 201 13.99 2.53 7.18
CA LEU A 201 14.01 2.84 8.61
C LEU A 201 15.21 2.21 9.33
N ALA A 202 15.71 2.89 10.36
CA ALA A 202 16.66 2.26 11.28
C ALA A 202 15.97 1.13 12.07
N PRO A 203 16.73 0.12 12.56
CA PRO A 203 16.18 -0.87 13.47
C PRO A 203 15.50 -0.19 14.67
N ASP A 204 14.31 -0.68 15.03
CA ASP A 204 13.47 -0.15 16.12
C ASP A 204 12.93 1.27 15.92
N GLU A 205 13.16 1.89 14.75
CA GLU A 205 12.57 3.18 14.43
C GLU A 205 11.06 3.05 14.26
N ARG A 206 10.33 4.00 14.85
CA ARG A 206 8.89 4.15 14.68
C ARG A 206 8.61 5.43 13.92
N ARG A 207 7.76 5.35 12.90
CA ARG A 207 7.41 6.48 12.04
C ARG A 207 5.92 6.41 11.67
N LEU A 208 5.27 7.57 11.58
CA LEU A 208 3.98 7.68 10.91
C LEU A 208 4.22 8.23 9.51
N VAL A 209 3.59 7.62 8.52
CA VAL A 209 3.59 8.08 7.14
C VAL A 209 2.15 8.31 6.70
N LEU A 210 1.86 9.51 6.21
CA LEU A 210 0.58 9.90 5.64
C LEU A 210 0.73 10.04 4.13
N GLN A 211 -0.23 9.51 3.37
CA GLN A 211 -0.27 9.66 1.92
C GLN A 211 -1.62 10.19 1.43
N THR A 212 -1.58 11.12 0.48
CA THR A 212 -2.75 11.51 -0.30
C THR A 212 -2.39 11.73 -1.77
N SER A 213 -3.35 11.55 -2.66
CA SER A 213 -3.19 11.90 -4.08
C SER A 213 -2.94 13.41 -4.24
N GLU A 214 -2.10 13.80 -5.18
CA GLU A 214 -1.84 15.23 -5.48
C GLU A 214 -2.86 15.84 -6.45
N SER A 215 -3.83 15.05 -6.90
CA SER A 215 -4.95 15.53 -7.69
C SER A 215 -6.25 14.87 -7.22
N PRO A 216 -7.38 15.62 -7.22
CA PRO A 216 -8.70 15.04 -6.96
C PRO A 216 -9.12 13.99 -7.99
N ALA A 217 -8.49 13.99 -9.18
CA ALA A 217 -8.79 13.07 -10.27
C ALA A 217 -7.91 11.80 -10.27
N GLY A 218 -7.01 11.66 -9.29
CA GLY A 218 -5.94 10.67 -9.31
C GLY A 218 -4.77 11.15 -10.18
N GLY A 219 -3.56 11.09 -9.62
CA GLY A 219 -2.30 11.36 -10.31
C GLY A 219 -1.36 10.17 -10.14
N THR A 220 -0.29 10.11 -10.94
CA THR A 220 0.76 9.09 -10.76
C THR A 220 1.69 9.42 -9.59
N THR A 221 1.57 10.61 -9.01
CA THR A 221 2.36 11.07 -7.87
C THR A 221 1.47 11.31 -6.67
N ASN A 222 2.05 11.08 -5.49
CA ASN A 222 1.43 11.27 -4.21
C ASN A 222 2.19 12.29 -3.38
N LEU A 223 1.45 12.99 -2.52
CA LEU A 223 2.03 13.68 -1.39
C LEU A 223 2.26 12.66 -0.29
N VAL A 224 3.49 12.58 0.21
CA VAL A 224 3.84 11.75 1.36
C VAL A 224 4.38 12.64 2.48
N VAL A 225 3.86 12.48 3.69
CA VAL A 225 4.26 13.23 4.89
C VAL A 225 4.76 12.24 5.94
N ALA A 226 5.95 12.46 6.47
CA ALA A 226 6.52 11.63 7.53
C ALA A 226 6.54 12.38 8.86
N ALA A 227 6.16 11.67 9.92
CA ALA A 227 6.10 12.18 11.27
C ALA A 227 6.75 11.19 12.25
N ARG A 228 7.40 11.72 13.29
CA ARG A 228 8.10 10.96 14.33
C ARG A 228 7.29 10.95 15.62
N PRO A 229 7.30 9.85 16.40
CA PRO A 229 6.57 9.79 17.66
C PRO A 229 7.17 10.77 18.67
N VAL A 230 6.31 11.45 19.42
CA VAL A 230 6.71 12.38 20.49
C VAL A 230 6.04 12.10 21.83
N GLY A 231 4.97 11.32 21.85
CA GLY A 231 4.25 10.97 23.08
C GLY A 231 3.14 9.97 22.84
N GLN A 232 2.66 9.37 23.92
CA GLN A 232 1.44 8.58 23.93
C GLN A 232 0.76 8.69 25.29
N GLU A 233 -0.55 8.54 25.31
CA GLU A 233 -1.36 8.51 26.53
C GLU A 233 -2.61 7.66 26.36
N SER A 234 -3.14 7.14 27.46
CA SER A 234 -4.41 6.43 27.45
C SER A 234 -5.58 7.40 27.37
N VAL A 235 -6.60 7.05 26.58
CA VAL A 235 -7.84 7.80 26.38
C VAL A 235 -9.04 6.87 26.53
N GLU A 236 -10.25 7.43 26.55
CA GLU A 236 -11.47 6.63 26.59
C GLU A 236 -11.64 5.82 25.30
N LEU A 237 -12.05 4.55 25.41
CA LEU A 237 -12.23 3.67 24.24
C LEU A 237 -13.20 4.25 23.21
N ALA A 238 -14.25 4.95 23.66
CA ALA A 238 -15.22 5.58 22.77
C ALA A 238 -14.62 6.77 21.97
N GLU A 239 -13.61 7.45 22.52
CA GLU A 239 -12.89 8.54 21.82
C GLU A 239 -11.94 7.96 20.77
N ALA A 240 -11.26 6.87 21.11
CA ALA A 240 -10.32 6.20 20.21
C ALA A 240 -11.02 5.43 19.06
N ASN A 241 -12.25 4.98 19.27
CA ASN A 241 -12.99 4.12 18.33
C ASN A 241 -14.29 4.77 17.83
N PRO A 242 -14.22 5.87 17.04
CA PRO A 242 -15.41 6.38 16.36
C PRO A 242 -15.96 5.34 15.39
N GLU A 243 -17.28 5.27 15.23
CA GLU A 243 -17.91 4.35 14.27
C GLU A 243 -17.55 4.77 12.83
N PRO A 244 -16.90 3.90 12.04
CA PRO A 244 -16.53 4.22 10.67
C PRO A 244 -17.77 4.15 9.76
N HIS A 245 -17.89 5.09 8.84
CA HIS A 245 -18.95 5.11 7.81
C HIS A 245 -18.35 5.10 6.39
N PRO A 246 -17.55 4.09 6.04
CA PRO A 246 -16.87 4.04 4.76
C PRO A 246 -17.89 3.97 3.62
N ARG A 247 -17.58 4.67 2.54
CA ARG A 247 -18.33 4.56 1.28
C ARG A 247 -17.37 4.60 0.11
N GLN A 248 -17.76 4.00 -1.01
CA GLN A 248 -17.00 4.15 -2.24
C GLN A 248 -16.98 5.63 -2.64
N CYS A 249 -15.78 6.16 -2.89
CA CYS A 249 -15.66 7.51 -3.44
C CYS A 249 -16.24 7.51 -4.86
N ARG A 250 -17.20 8.40 -5.14
CA ARG A 250 -17.61 8.69 -6.52
C ARG A 250 -16.79 9.88 -7.02
N PRO A 251 -16.09 9.78 -8.17
CA PRO A 251 -15.47 10.94 -8.78
C PRO A 251 -16.53 12.05 -8.98
N GLY A 252 -16.20 13.27 -8.55
CA GLY A 252 -17.13 14.41 -8.58
C GLY A 252 -17.66 14.72 -9.98
N ALA A 253 -18.97 14.97 -10.07
CA ALA A 253 -19.70 15.26 -11.30
C ALA A 253 -19.17 16.48 -12.07
N THR A 254 -18.47 16.21 -13.18
CA THR A 254 -18.36 17.10 -14.35
C THR A 254 -19.52 16.75 -15.30
N PRO A 255 -20.19 17.70 -16.00
CA PRO A 255 -21.35 17.38 -16.82
C PRO A 255 -21.03 16.25 -17.82
N GLU A 256 -21.88 15.24 -17.78
CA GLU A 256 -21.80 13.93 -18.41
C GLU A 256 -21.40 14.00 -19.90
N PRO A 257 -20.18 13.57 -20.28
CA PRO A 257 -19.93 13.07 -21.62
C PRO A 257 -20.69 11.75 -21.74
N THR A 258 -21.51 11.62 -22.78
CA THR A 258 -22.27 10.42 -23.16
C THR A 258 -21.57 9.13 -22.73
N GLU A 259 -22.23 8.41 -21.82
CA GLU A 259 -21.75 7.16 -21.22
C GLU A 259 -21.21 6.20 -22.31
N PRO A 260 -19.90 5.90 -22.30
CA PRO A 260 -19.37 4.78 -23.05
C PRO A 260 -20.03 3.49 -22.52
N PRO A 261 -20.29 2.49 -23.38
CA PRO A 261 -20.96 1.26 -22.96
C PRO A 261 -20.26 0.67 -21.73
N VAL A 262 -21.05 0.35 -20.70
CA VAL A 262 -20.61 -0.37 -19.50
C VAL A 262 -19.90 -1.64 -19.96
N LEU A 263 -18.57 -1.67 -19.82
CA LEU A 263 -17.80 -2.87 -20.04
C LEU A 263 -18.16 -3.87 -18.93
N PRO A 264 -18.35 -5.16 -19.24
CA PRO A 264 -18.54 -6.17 -18.20
C PRO A 264 -17.37 -6.12 -17.21
N SER A 265 -17.65 -6.35 -15.93
CA SER A 265 -16.61 -6.51 -14.90
C SER A 265 -15.62 -7.58 -15.34
N ALA A 266 -14.33 -7.33 -15.12
CA ALA A 266 -13.29 -8.29 -15.46
C ALA A 266 -13.54 -9.63 -14.73
N PRO A 267 -13.30 -10.77 -15.40
CA PRO A 267 -13.58 -12.08 -14.82
C PRO A 267 -12.55 -12.42 -13.74
N VAL A 268 -13.02 -12.87 -12.58
CA VAL A 268 -12.14 -13.15 -11.42
C VAL A 268 -11.43 -14.50 -11.58
N ALA A 269 -10.14 -14.56 -11.20
CA ALA A 269 -9.38 -15.80 -11.16
C ALA A 269 -9.92 -16.79 -10.10
N THR A 270 -10.18 -18.03 -10.52
CA THR A 270 -10.81 -19.07 -9.69
C THR A 270 -9.94 -20.33 -9.51
N ARG A 271 -8.93 -20.53 -10.36
CA ARG A 271 -8.01 -21.68 -10.28
C ARG A 271 -6.68 -21.36 -10.94
N ILE A 272 -5.60 -21.91 -10.41
CA ILE A 272 -4.27 -21.91 -11.03
C ILE A 272 -3.73 -23.33 -11.20
N VAL A 273 -3.17 -23.61 -12.36
CA VAL A 273 -2.51 -24.88 -12.68
C VAL A 273 -1.11 -24.63 -13.22
N VAL A 274 -0.12 -25.29 -12.61
CA VAL A 274 1.25 -25.39 -13.15
C VAL A 274 1.55 -26.88 -13.36
N GLY A 275 1.06 -27.42 -14.48
CA GLY A 275 1.01 -28.87 -14.72
C GLY A 275 2.37 -29.56 -14.59
N ARG A 276 3.45 -28.91 -15.06
CA ARG A 276 4.83 -29.43 -14.94
C ARG A 276 5.27 -29.65 -13.49
N LEU A 277 4.72 -28.89 -12.56
CA LEU A 277 5.07 -28.92 -11.14
C LEU A 277 4.00 -29.61 -10.27
N GLY A 278 2.92 -30.10 -10.88
CA GLY A 278 1.80 -30.71 -10.16
C GLY A 278 1.04 -29.73 -9.25
N ILE A 279 1.10 -28.44 -9.54
CA ILE A 279 0.34 -27.42 -8.81
C ILE A 279 -1.03 -27.31 -9.46
N ASP A 280 -2.07 -27.41 -8.65
CA ASP A 280 -3.47 -27.28 -9.06
C ASP A 280 -4.26 -26.79 -7.85
N LEU A 281 -4.51 -25.48 -7.79
CA LEU A 281 -5.11 -24.84 -6.61
C LEU A 281 -6.34 -24.03 -6.99
N PRO A 282 -7.40 -24.07 -6.16
CA PRO A 282 -8.42 -23.01 -6.17
C PRO A 282 -7.76 -21.65 -5.86
N VAL A 283 -8.28 -20.60 -6.47
CA VAL A 283 -7.88 -19.21 -6.21
C VAL A 283 -9.02 -18.51 -5.47
N VAL A 284 -8.70 -17.79 -4.39
CA VAL A 284 -9.64 -16.97 -3.61
C VAL A 284 -9.12 -15.54 -3.46
N SER A 285 -9.95 -14.63 -2.94
CA SER A 285 -9.47 -13.28 -2.63
C SER A 285 -8.38 -13.29 -1.56
N GLY A 286 -7.37 -12.44 -1.75
CA GLY A 286 -6.42 -12.07 -0.72
C GLY A 286 -7.10 -11.53 0.54
N ASP A 287 -8.25 -10.88 0.37
CA ASP A 287 -9.03 -10.23 1.43
C ASP A 287 -9.90 -11.22 2.23
N LEU A 288 -9.86 -12.52 1.90
CA LEU A 288 -10.59 -13.52 2.66
C LEU A 288 -9.99 -13.67 4.06
N ILE A 289 -10.72 -13.19 5.07
CA ILE A 289 -10.34 -13.31 6.48
C ILE A 289 -10.94 -14.58 7.09
N LEU A 290 -10.07 -15.43 7.66
CA LEU A 290 -10.47 -16.55 8.51
C LEU A 290 -10.06 -16.29 9.95
N GLU A 291 -10.97 -16.58 10.89
CA GLU A 291 -10.71 -16.44 12.32
C GLU A 291 -9.45 -17.22 12.73
N GLY A 292 -8.54 -16.54 13.44
CA GLY A 292 -7.25 -17.12 13.87
C GLY A 292 -6.14 -17.06 12.83
N ASN A 293 -6.40 -16.57 11.61
CA ASN A 293 -5.33 -16.26 10.65
C ASN A 293 -4.71 -14.89 10.95
N THR A 294 -3.38 -14.79 10.89
CA THR A 294 -2.71 -13.49 10.98
C THR A 294 -3.01 -12.67 9.71
N PRO A 295 -3.38 -11.38 9.82
CA PRO A 295 -3.57 -10.51 8.66
C PRO A 295 -2.36 -10.53 7.72
N GLY A 296 -2.60 -10.56 6.40
CA GLY A 296 -1.54 -10.66 5.39
C GLY A 296 -0.83 -12.02 5.31
N TYR A 297 -1.12 -12.97 6.20
CA TYR A 297 -0.58 -14.33 6.12
C TYR A 297 -1.43 -15.18 5.15
N PRO A 298 -0.83 -15.85 4.15
CA PRO A 298 -1.59 -16.68 3.22
C PRO A 298 -2.36 -17.81 3.92
N LEU A 299 -3.47 -18.23 3.33
CA LEU A 299 -4.27 -19.37 3.74
C LEU A 299 -3.67 -20.66 3.16
N CYS A 300 -4.00 -21.79 3.80
CA CYS A 300 -3.65 -23.11 3.29
C CYS A 300 -4.69 -23.62 2.29
N ASP A 301 -4.26 -24.54 1.42
CA ASP A 301 -5.07 -25.28 0.43
C ASP A 301 -5.66 -24.42 -0.71
N VAL A 302 -5.25 -23.16 -0.81
CA VAL A 302 -5.67 -22.21 -1.86
C VAL A 302 -4.47 -21.38 -2.33
N ALA A 303 -4.58 -20.82 -3.53
CA ALA A 303 -3.85 -19.61 -3.89
C ALA A 303 -4.73 -18.38 -3.63
N GLN A 304 -4.12 -17.22 -3.44
CA GLN A 304 -4.82 -15.96 -3.24
C GLN A 304 -4.40 -14.96 -4.32
N TYR A 305 -5.34 -14.17 -4.82
CA TYR A 305 -5.00 -12.98 -5.61
C TYR A 305 -4.84 -11.76 -4.71
N LEU A 306 -3.91 -10.87 -5.03
CA LEU A 306 -3.76 -9.62 -4.29
C LEU A 306 -4.66 -8.54 -4.93
N ALA A 307 -5.72 -8.11 -4.22
CA ALA A 307 -6.82 -7.32 -4.77
C ALA A 307 -6.41 -5.97 -5.37
N ARG A 308 -5.30 -5.38 -4.92
CA ARG A 308 -4.76 -4.13 -5.48
C ARG A 308 -4.30 -4.25 -6.95
N TYR A 309 -4.07 -5.47 -7.43
CA TYR A 309 -3.67 -5.78 -8.80
C TYR A 309 -4.88 -6.19 -9.67
N ARG A 310 -4.64 -6.39 -10.96
CA ARG A 310 -5.68 -6.65 -11.96
C ARG A 310 -6.08 -8.12 -12.00
N GLN A 311 -7.29 -8.41 -12.48
CA GLN A 311 -7.72 -9.76 -12.79
C GLN A 311 -7.24 -10.18 -14.19
N PRO A 312 -7.29 -11.48 -14.53
CA PRO A 312 -7.08 -11.91 -15.90
C PRO A 312 -8.02 -11.18 -16.88
N ALA A 313 -7.60 -11.05 -18.14
CA ALA A 313 -8.24 -10.25 -19.19
C ALA A 313 -7.99 -8.73 -19.14
N GLU A 314 -7.50 -8.18 -18.04
CA GLU A 314 -7.18 -6.76 -17.92
C GLU A 314 -5.71 -6.47 -18.28
N ALA A 315 -5.45 -5.30 -18.84
CA ALA A 315 -4.07 -4.81 -18.99
C ALA A 315 -3.47 -4.49 -17.62
N GLY A 316 -2.23 -4.92 -17.39
CA GLY A 316 -1.50 -4.81 -16.13
C GLY A 316 -1.09 -6.18 -15.57
N THR A 317 -0.89 -6.23 -14.25
CA THR A 317 -0.46 -7.44 -13.56
C THR A 317 -1.63 -8.12 -12.86
N THR A 318 -1.79 -9.43 -13.04
CA THR A 318 -2.46 -10.32 -12.11
C THR A 318 -1.45 -10.89 -11.13
N TYR A 319 -1.71 -10.77 -9.84
CA TYR A 319 -0.77 -11.17 -8.80
C TYR A 319 -1.36 -12.28 -7.95
N LEU A 320 -0.81 -13.49 -8.06
CA LEU A 320 -1.21 -14.65 -7.29
C LEU A 320 -0.10 -15.06 -6.32
N TYR A 321 -0.47 -15.38 -5.08
CA TYR A 321 0.46 -15.82 -4.06
C TYR A 321 -0.09 -17.01 -3.28
N ALA A 322 0.82 -17.85 -2.80
CA ALA A 322 0.48 -18.98 -1.93
C ALA A 322 1.69 -19.38 -1.09
N HIS A 323 1.46 -20.21 -0.08
CA HIS A 323 2.54 -20.74 0.74
C HIS A 323 3.51 -21.64 -0.03
N ALA A 324 4.78 -21.60 0.36
CA ALA A 324 5.78 -22.61 -0.03
C ALA A 324 5.62 -23.85 0.86
N ARG A 325 4.44 -24.48 0.81
CA ARG A 325 4.12 -25.74 1.48
C ARG A 325 3.82 -26.84 0.45
N THR A 326 3.90 -28.09 0.89
CA THR A 326 3.44 -29.25 0.12
C THR A 326 2.02 -29.02 -0.38
N ASP A 327 1.75 -29.48 -1.60
CA ASP A 327 0.48 -29.28 -2.31
C ASP A 327 0.13 -27.82 -2.63
N MET A 328 1.07 -26.89 -2.46
CA MET A 328 0.92 -25.47 -2.79
C MET A 328 2.07 -24.98 -3.70
N PHE A 329 2.67 -23.82 -3.42
CA PHE A 329 3.75 -23.25 -4.25
C PHE A 329 5.16 -23.74 -3.86
N LEU A 330 5.30 -24.70 -2.94
CA LEU A 330 6.61 -25.28 -2.62
C LEU A 330 7.36 -25.82 -3.87
N PRO A 331 6.71 -26.51 -4.82
CA PRO A 331 7.40 -26.99 -6.02
C PRO A 331 8.03 -25.88 -6.87
N LEU A 332 7.48 -24.65 -6.86
CA LEU A 332 8.10 -23.49 -7.52
C LEU A 332 9.42 -23.12 -6.83
N LEU A 333 9.42 -23.08 -5.49
CA LEU A 333 10.62 -22.81 -4.71
C LEU A 333 11.69 -23.88 -4.85
N GLU A 334 11.30 -25.16 -4.85
CA GLU A 334 12.23 -26.25 -5.02
C GLU A 334 12.82 -26.29 -6.42
N ALA A 335 12.03 -25.97 -7.44
CA ALA A 335 12.50 -25.88 -8.81
C ALA A 335 13.48 -24.70 -8.99
N SER A 336 13.18 -23.52 -8.42
CA SER A 336 14.05 -22.34 -8.55
C SER A 336 15.43 -22.52 -7.90
N LYS A 337 15.55 -23.39 -6.89
CA LYS A 337 16.82 -23.73 -6.22
C LYS A 337 17.72 -24.69 -7.01
N LYS A 338 17.20 -25.33 -8.08
CA LYS A 338 17.99 -26.25 -8.92
C LYS A 338 18.90 -25.46 -9.88
N PRO A 339 19.98 -26.05 -10.42
CA PRO A 339 20.75 -25.45 -11.50
C PRO A 339 19.82 -25.00 -12.65
N ASN A 340 20.14 -23.86 -13.27
CA ASN A 340 19.30 -23.21 -14.28
C ASN A 340 17.85 -22.97 -13.82
N GLN A 341 17.65 -22.81 -12.50
CA GLN A 341 16.33 -22.63 -11.89
C GLN A 341 15.34 -23.73 -12.27
N GLY A 342 15.83 -24.96 -12.48
CA GLY A 342 15.01 -26.10 -12.89
C GLY A 342 14.37 -25.94 -14.27
N ASP A 343 14.91 -25.05 -15.11
CA ASP A 343 14.33 -24.64 -16.40
C ASP A 343 12.89 -24.15 -16.24
N LEU A 344 12.60 -23.36 -15.20
CA LEU A 344 11.28 -22.78 -14.97
C LEU A 344 10.90 -21.75 -16.05
N VAL A 345 11.86 -21.02 -16.61
CA VAL A 345 11.63 -20.14 -17.78
C VAL A 345 11.12 -20.98 -18.95
N GLY A 346 10.04 -20.53 -19.59
CA GLY A 346 9.32 -21.26 -20.63
C GLY A 346 8.28 -22.25 -20.10
N THR A 347 8.16 -22.44 -18.78
CA THR A 347 7.08 -23.26 -18.20
C THR A 347 5.76 -22.51 -18.31
N THR A 348 4.72 -23.22 -18.72
CA THR A 348 3.37 -22.66 -18.84
C THR A 348 2.60 -22.73 -17.52
N ILE A 349 1.77 -21.73 -17.30
CA ILE A 349 0.84 -21.60 -16.18
C ILE A 349 -0.55 -21.37 -16.78
N GLU A 350 -1.55 -22.09 -16.29
CA GLU A 350 -2.94 -21.86 -16.66
C GLU A 350 -3.66 -21.19 -15.49
N VAL A 351 -4.36 -20.09 -15.76
CA VAL A 351 -5.26 -19.43 -14.81
C VAL A 351 -6.67 -19.51 -15.39
N TYR A 352 -7.59 -20.05 -14.60
CA TYR A 352 -9.00 -20.14 -14.96
C TYR A 352 -9.77 -19.05 -14.24
N THR A 353 -10.86 -18.63 -14.86
CA THR A 353 -11.71 -17.54 -14.38
C THR A 353 -13.18 -17.96 -14.35
N GLU A 354 -13.98 -17.22 -13.58
CA GLU A 354 -15.39 -17.54 -13.31
C GLU A 354 -16.31 -17.54 -14.54
N ASP A 355 -15.94 -16.83 -15.60
CA ASP A 355 -16.65 -16.78 -16.89
C ASP A 355 -16.29 -17.96 -17.82
N ALA A 356 -15.63 -18.98 -17.26
CA ALA A 356 -15.16 -20.16 -17.96
C ALA A 356 -14.11 -19.86 -19.04
N MET A 357 -13.23 -18.89 -18.80
CA MET A 357 -12.04 -18.66 -19.63
C MET A 357 -10.78 -19.22 -18.97
N ARG A 358 -9.87 -19.73 -19.81
CA ARG A 358 -8.52 -20.16 -19.46
C ARG A 358 -7.49 -19.24 -20.10
N TYR A 359 -6.64 -18.68 -19.27
CA TYR A 359 -5.50 -17.84 -19.65
C TYR A 359 -4.22 -18.65 -19.47
N THR A 360 -3.48 -18.84 -20.56
CA THR A 360 -2.18 -19.52 -20.53
C THR A 360 -1.08 -18.47 -20.53
N TYR A 361 -0.22 -18.53 -19.52
CA TYR A 361 0.95 -17.67 -19.37
C TYR A 361 2.22 -18.50 -19.52
N GLU A 362 3.31 -17.88 -19.95
CA GLU A 362 4.64 -18.48 -20.02
C GLU A 362 5.61 -17.69 -19.14
N ILE A 363 6.28 -18.37 -18.20
CA ILE A 363 7.27 -17.76 -17.32
C ILE A 363 8.45 -17.24 -18.16
N PHE A 364 8.78 -15.96 -18.02
CA PHE A 364 9.93 -15.36 -18.71
C PHE A 364 10.99 -14.81 -17.77
N GLU A 365 10.65 -14.53 -16.52
CA GLU A 365 11.59 -13.98 -15.53
C GLU A 365 11.33 -14.57 -14.14
N ILE A 366 12.42 -14.76 -13.40
CA ILE A 366 12.40 -15.32 -12.05
C ILE A 366 13.36 -14.48 -11.23
N GLN A 367 12.83 -13.89 -10.16
CA GLN A 367 13.60 -13.16 -9.17
C GLN A 367 13.65 -13.99 -7.89
N PRO A 368 14.73 -14.77 -7.70
CA PRO A 368 15.01 -15.31 -6.39
C PRO A 368 15.33 -14.14 -5.47
N ASP A 369 14.87 -14.24 -4.23
CA ASP A 369 15.19 -13.31 -3.16
C ASP A 369 14.72 -11.85 -3.43
N SER A 370 13.57 -11.67 -4.08
CA SER A 370 12.95 -10.36 -4.29
C SER A 370 12.51 -9.72 -2.98
N THR A 371 12.74 -8.42 -2.84
CA THR A 371 12.39 -7.61 -1.66
C THR A 371 11.31 -6.57 -1.92
N ASP A 372 10.82 -6.48 -3.16
CA ASP A 372 9.89 -5.43 -3.61
C ASP A 372 8.86 -5.97 -4.62
N PHE A 373 8.02 -5.07 -5.13
CA PHE A 373 6.97 -5.36 -6.11
C PHE A 373 7.31 -4.87 -7.53
N SER A 374 8.56 -4.53 -7.83
CA SER A 374 8.96 -3.90 -9.09
C SER A 374 8.56 -4.68 -10.34
N LEU A 375 8.60 -6.03 -10.29
CA LEU A 375 8.11 -6.90 -11.37
C LEU A 375 6.61 -6.78 -11.64
N ALA A 376 5.83 -6.46 -10.61
CA ALA A 376 4.39 -6.32 -10.68
C ALA A 376 3.95 -4.90 -11.03
N ASP A 377 4.69 -3.89 -10.58
CA ASP A 377 4.31 -2.48 -10.68
C ASP A 377 4.76 -1.83 -11.99
N ILE A 378 5.89 -2.27 -12.56
CA ILE A 378 6.45 -1.72 -13.79
C ILE A 378 6.11 -2.63 -14.97
N VAL A 379 4.97 -2.34 -15.60
CA VAL A 379 4.40 -3.13 -16.70
C VAL A 379 4.06 -2.22 -17.88
N PRO A 380 4.38 -2.60 -19.14
CA PRO A 380 3.87 -1.91 -20.33
C PRO A 380 2.35 -1.79 -20.32
N ALA A 381 1.84 -0.69 -20.88
CA ALA A 381 0.42 -0.28 -20.76
C ALA A 381 -0.60 -1.29 -21.35
N ASP A 382 -0.15 -2.21 -22.20
CA ASP A 382 -0.97 -3.23 -22.88
C ASP A 382 -0.60 -4.67 -22.48
N GLU A 383 0.41 -4.86 -21.63
CA GLU A 383 0.84 -6.19 -21.23
C GLU A 383 -0.11 -6.77 -20.18
N GLN A 384 -0.52 -8.01 -20.37
CA GLN A 384 -1.16 -8.83 -19.34
C GLN A 384 -0.09 -9.75 -18.73
N ARG A 385 0.38 -9.35 -17.56
CA ARG A 385 1.41 -10.06 -16.80
C ARG A 385 0.77 -10.88 -15.70
N LEU A 386 1.28 -12.09 -15.48
CA LEU A 386 1.01 -12.87 -14.29
C LEU A 386 2.24 -12.86 -13.40
N ILE A 387 2.06 -12.55 -12.12
CA ILE A 387 3.06 -12.73 -11.08
C ILE A 387 2.64 -13.88 -10.17
N LEU A 388 3.58 -14.79 -9.92
CA LEU A 388 3.47 -15.78 -8.85
C LEU A 388 4.46 -15.45 -7.73
N GLN A 389 3.99 -15.39 -6.50
CA GLN A 389 4.83 -15.17 -5.32
C GLN A 389 4.73 -16.32 -4.30
N THR A 390 5.88 -16.73 -3.75
CA THR A 390 5.89 -17.58 -2.55
C THR A 390 7.03 -17.24 -1.57
N SER A 391 6.89 -17.70 -0.34
CA SER A 391 7.90 -17.50 0.72
C SER A 391 9.14 -18.37 0.50
N ILE A 392 10.34 -17.87 0.79
CA ILE A 392 11.58 -18.67 0.71
C ILE A 392 12.05 -19.23 2.08
N GLY A 393 11.52 -18.70 3.18
CA GLY A 393 11.96 -18.96 4.55
C GLY A 393 10.81 -19.14 5.54
N PRO A 394 11.10 -19.43 6.82
CA PRO A 394 10.08 -19.66 7.84
C PRO A 394 9.35 -18.36 8.18
N LYS A 395 8.02 -18.35 8.00
CA LYS A 395 7.03 -17.32 8.40
C LYS A 395 7.36 -15.87 8.00
N GLY A 396 6.65 -15.34 7.01
CA GLY A 396 6.55 -13.89 6.76
C GLY A 396 7.83 -13.21 6.24
N THR A 397 9.00 -13.84 6.35
CA THR A 397 10.29 -13.26 5.99
C THR A 397 10.32 -12.78 4.54
N VAL A 398 10.80 -11.54 4.37
CA VAL A 398 11.47 -11.07 3.15
C VAL A 398 12.90 -11.65 3.18
N PRO A 399 13.46 -12.09 2.04
CA PRO A 399 12.90 -11.93 0.70
C PRO A 399 11.89 -13.01 0.26
N LYS A 400 11.32 -12.85 -0.94
CA LYS A 400 10.32 -13.74 -1.57
C LYS A 400 10.87 -14.33 -2.88
N LEU A 401 10.30 -15.44 -3.31
CA LEU A 401 10.46 -15.91 -4.68
C LEU A 401 9.34 -15.30 -5.50
N VAL A 402 9.70 -14.57 -6.55
CA VAL A 402 8.75 -13.94 -7.48
C VAL A 402 9.05 -14.45 -8.90
N LEU A 403 8.01 -14.85 -9.62
CA LEU A 403 8.09 -15.25 -11.02
C LEU A 403 7.17 -14.36 -11.85
N ALA A 404 7.63 -13.90 -12.99
CA ALA A 404 6.83 -13.17 -13.97
C ALA A 404 6.58 -14.03 -15.21
N ALA A 405 5.33 -14.02 -15.66
CA ALA A 405 4.86 -14.75 -16.82
C ALA A 405 4.03 -13.83 -17.71
N ARG A 406 4.14 -14.01 -19.02
CA ARG A 406 3.41 -13.23 -20.02
C ARG A 406 2.28 -14.06 -20.60
N LEU A 407 1.15 -13.42 -20.90
CA LEU A 407 0.04 -14.09 -21.56
C LEU A 407 0.48 -14.59 -22.95
N VAL A 408 0.18 -15.86 -23.26
CA VAL A 408 0.46 -16.49 -24.56
C VAL A 408 -0.79 -16.99 -25.27
N ALA A 409 -1.85 -17.35 -24.53
CA ALA A 409 -3.11 -17.78 -25.12
C ALA A 409 -4.30 -17.53 -24.17
N THR A 410 -5.48 -17.37 -24.77
CA THR A 410 -6.75 -17.29 -24.06
C THR A 410 -7.76 -18.17 -24.80
N ASP A 411 -8.33 -19.14 -24.09
CA ASP A 411 -9.30 -20.10 -24.64
C ASP A 411 -10.53 -20.21 -23.74
N PRO A 412 -11.71 -20.52 -24.29
CA PRO A 412 -12.81 -21.05 -23.48
C PRO A 412 -12.41 -22.35 -22.78
N ALA A 413 -12.87 -22.52 -21.55
CA ALA A 413 -12.67 -23.69 -20.72
C ALA A 413 -13.99 -24.40 -20.43
N ASP A 414 -13.90 -25.66 -20.00
CA ASP A 414 -15.07 -26.38 -19.50
C ASP A 414 -15.52 -25.75 -18.16
N PRO A 415 -16.76 -25.25 -18.03
CA PRO A 415 -17.23 -24.64 -16.78
C PRO A 415 -17.14 -25.57 -15.56
N SER A 416 -17.11 -26.88 -15.76
CA SER A 416 -16.96 -27.84 -14.65
C SER A 416 -15.57 -27.88 -14.04
N VAL A 417 -14.55 -27.31 -14.70
CA VAL A 417 -13.16 -27.34 -14.22
C VAL A 417 -12.60 -25.97 -13.81
N VAL A 418 -13.33 -24.88 -14.05
CA VAL A 418 -12.79 -23.53 -13.82
C VAL A 418 -12.81 -23.10 -12.36
N ALA A 419 -13.79 -23.55 -11.57
CA ALA A 419 -13.98 -23.14 -10.18
C ALA A 419 -14.11 -24.38 -9.26
N PRO A 420 -12.99 -25.06 -8.94
CA PRO A 420 -13.00 -26.13 -7.95
C PRO A 420 -13.43 -25.57 -6.58
N GLU A 421 -14.10 -26.38 -5.76
CA GLU A 421 -14.53 -25.98 -4.41
C GLU A 421 -13.31 -25.57 -3.57
N ALA A 422 -13.20 -24.28 -3.25
CA ALA A 422 -12.15 -23.77 -2.40
C ALA A 422 -12.38 -24.21 -0.94
N ARG A 423 -11.33 -24.70 -0.29
CA ARG A 423 -11.36 -25.09 1.14
C ARG A 423 -10.28 -24.37 1.94
N PRO A 424 -10.28 -23.02 1.93
CA PRO A 424 -9.27 -22.25 2.64
C PRO A 424 -9.33 -22.55 4.14
N ARG A 425 -8.16 -22.64 4.77
CA ARG A 425 -8.04 -22.79 6.22
C ARG A 425 -6.84 -22.05 6.76
N VAL A 426 -6.88 -21.75 8.06
CA VAL A 426 -5.71 -21.30 8.81
C VAL A 426 -4.65 -22.40 8.77
N CYS A 427 -3.42 -22.01 8.46
CA CYS A 427 -2.32 -22.94 8.45
C CYS A 427 -1.90 -23.34 9.87
N ALA A 428 -1.71 -24.65 10.07
CA ALA A 428 -1.12 -25.20 11.28
C ALA A 428 0.40 -24.95 11.36
#